data_AF-A0A0E4BRG4-F1
#
_entry.id   AF-A0A0E4BRG4-F1
#
_cell.length_a   1.000
_cell.length_b   1.000
_cell.length_c   1.000
_cell.angle_alpha   90.00
_cell.angle_beta   90.00
_cell.angle_gamma   90.00
#
_symmetry.space_group_name_H-M   'P 1'
#
loop_
_entity.id
_entity.type
_entity.pdbx_description
1 polymer ?
#
loop_
_entity_poly.entity_id
_entity_poly.type
_entity_poly.pdbx_seq_one_letter_code
_entity_poly.pdbx_strand_id
1 'polypeptide(L)'
;MLQGGGALGAYQAGVYEALAQAGIAPDWVAGISIGAVNAALIAGNVPEKRVERLREFWEAASTPPLGVPYLKSVEITDERKRCVSAARAFAG
;
A
#
# COMPACT_ATOMS: atom_id res chain seq x y z
N MET A 1 -8.06 0.09 -11.83
CA MET A 1 -6.71 0.66 -11.67
C MET A 1 -6.54 1.12 -10.24
N LEU A 2 -5.44 0.74 -9.59
CA LEU A 2 -5.16 1.06 -8.19
C LEU A 2 -4.02 2.10 -8.12
N GLN A 3 -4.34 3.31 -7.64
CA GLN A 3 -3.40 4.43 -7.53
C GLN A 3 -2.61 4.43 -6.21
N GLY A 4 -1.46 5.11 -6.22
CA GLY A 4 -0.47 5.16 -5.13
C GLY A 4 -0.91 5.97 -3.88
N GLY A 5 -0.53 5.48 -2.70
CA GLY A 5 -0.71 6.14 -1.39
C GLY A 5 -1.21 5.15 -0.33
N GLY A 6 -0.59 5.11 0.86
CA GLY A 6 -0.92 4.11 1.90
C GLY A 6 -2.39 4.10 2.32
N ALA A 7 -2.97 5.27 2.62
CA ALA A 7 -4.39 5.40 2.96
C ALA A 7 -5.33 5.02 1.80
N LEU A 8 -4.93 5.33 0.55
CA LEU A 8 -5.71 5.01 -0.64
C LEU A 8 -5.67 3.50 -0.95
N GLY A 9 -4.56 2.84 -0.68
CA GLY A 9 -4.40 1.39 -0.86
C GLY A 9 -5.24 0.57 0.13
N ALA A 10 -5.33 1.01 1.40
CA ALA A 10 -6.17 0.36 2.41
C ALA A 10 -7.65 0.47 2.06
N TYR A 11 -8.08 1.64 1.58
CA TYR A 11 -9.42 1.86 1.06
C TYR A 11 -9.75 0.91 -0.12
N GLN A 12 -8.83 0.77 -1.08
CA GLN A 12 -9.00 -0.12 -2.22
C GLN A 12 -9.16 -1.59 -1.82
N ALA A 13 -8.48 -2.05 -0.76
CA ALA A 13 -8.68 -3.39 -0.22
C ALA A 13 -10.09 -3.59 0.36
N GLY A 14 -10.62 -2.59 1.06
CA GLY A 14 -12.01 -2.60 1.54
C GLY A 14 -13.04 -2.61 0.40
N VAL A 15 -12.80 -1.87 -0.68
CA VAL A 15 -13.65 -1.92 -1.89
C VAL A 15 -13.65 -3.32 -2.50
N TYR A 16 -12.48 -3.97 -2.59
CA TYR A 16 -12.40 -5.33 -3.09
C TYR A 16 -13.16 -6.33 -2.20
N GLU A 17 -13.07 -6.19 -0.87
CA GLU A 17 -13.82 -7.01 0.07
C GLU A 17 -15.35 -6.91 -0.16
N ALA A 18 -15.88 -5.69 -0.35
CA ALA A 18 -17.30 -5.50 -0.63
C ALA A 18 -17.74 -6.15 -1.96
N LEU A 19 -16.91 -6.05 -3.00
CA LEU A 19 -17.18 -6.72 -4.29
C LEU A 19 -17.20 -8.24 -4.14
N ALA A 20 -16.23 -8.80 -3.41
CA ALA A 20 -16.16 -10.23 -3.16
C ALA A 20 -17.39 -10.74 -2.39
N GLN A 21 -17.86 -10.00 -1.38
CA GLN A 21 -19.08 -10.32 -0.64
C GLN A 21 -20.34 -10.27 -1.53
N ALA A 22 -20.34 -9.40 -2.54
CA ALA A 22 -21.41 -9.35 -3.55
C ALA A 22 -21.29 -10.45 -4.63
N GLY A 23 -20.28 -11.33 -4.55
CA GLY A 23 -20.01 -12.35 -5.58
C GLY A 23 -19.43 -11.78 -6.88
N ILE A 24 -18.95 -10.53 -6.86
CA ILE A 24 -18.40 -9.84 -8.02
C ILE A 24 -16.87 -9.95 -7.97
N ALA A 25 -16.31 -10.68 -8.93
CA ALA A 25 -14.86 -10.78 -9.11
C ALA A 25 -14.46 -10.00 -10.38
N PRO A 26 -13.47 -9.10 -10.29
CA PRO A 26 -12.94 -8.44 -11.48
C PRO A 26 -12.21 -9.46 -12.36
N ASP A 27 -12.49 -9.43 -13.66
CA ASP A 27 -11.79 -10.28 -14.63
C ASP A 27 -10.30 -9.91 -14.76
N TRP A 28 -9.99 -8.61 -14.62
CA TRP A 28 -8.64 -8.05 -14.82
C TRP A 28 -8.31 -7.06 -13.69
N VAL A 29 -7.09 -7.12 -13.16
CA VAL A 29 -6.59 -6.20 -12.12
C VAL A 29 -5.23 -5.64 -12.51
N ALA A 30 -5.05 -4.33 -12.30
CA ALA A 30 -3.78 -3.64 -12.54
C ALA A 30 -3.58 -2.53 -11.51
N GLY A 31 -2.34 -2.35 -11.07
CA GLY A 31 -1.98 -1.34 -10.09
C GLY A 31 -0.50 -0.95 -10.15
N ILE A 32 -0.20 0.23 -9.61
CA ILE A 32 1.15 0.82 -9.58
C ILE A 32 1.51 1.10 -8.12
N SER A 33 2.79 0.92 -7.76
CA SER A 33 3.28 1.14 -6.39
C SER A 33 2.46 0.30 -5.39
N ILE A 34 1.81 0.89 -4.39
CA ILE A 34 0.97 0.16 -3.44
C ILE A 34 -0.21 -0.57 -4.11
N GLY A 35 -0.71 -0.03 -5.23
CA GLY A 35 -1.73 -0.69 -6.03
C GLY A 35 -1.22 -1.97 -6.70
N ALA A 36 0.09 -2.07 -6.99
CA ALA A 36 0.68 -3.28 -7.54
C ALA A 36 0.68 -4.42 -6.50
N VAL A 37 0.89 -4.10 -5.21
CA VAL A 37 0.80 -5.06 -4.11
C VAL A 37 -0.63 -5.61 -4.00
N ASN A 38 -1.63 -4.72 -3.96
CA ASN A 38 -3.03 -5.14 -3.96
C ASN A 38 -3.38 -6.01 -5.19
N ALA A 39 -2.93 -5.62 -6.39
CA ALA A 39 -3.14 -6.39 -7.61
C ALA A 39 -2.50 -7.79 -7.54
N ALA A 40 -1.28 -7.90 -7.01
CA ALA A 40 -0.59 -9.17 -6.84
C ALA A 40 -1.31 -10.08 -5.82
N LEU A 41 -1.82 -9.53 -4.71
CA LEU A 41 -2.58 -10.30 -3.72
C LEU A 41 -3.91 -10.80 -4.29
N ILE A 42 -4.59 -9.99 -5.11
CA ILE A 42 -5.85 -10.37 -5.77
C ILE A 42 -5.61 -11.43 -6.84
N ALA A 43 -4.62 -11.23 -7.73
CA ALA A 43 -4.37 -12.14 -8.85
C ALA A 43 -3.67 -13.44 -8.42
N GLY A 44 -2.80 -13.37 -7.39
CA GLY A 44 -1.95 -14.47 -6.96
C GLY A 44 -2.58 -15.44 -5.94
N ASN A 45 -3.79 -15.16 -5.45
CA ASN A 45 -4.49 -16.03 -4.50
C ASN A 45 -5.81 -16.56 -5.08
N VAL A 46 -6.19 -17.76 -4.62
CA VAL A 46 -7.52 -18.31 -4.89
C VAL A 46 -8.61 -17.39 -4.32
N PRO A 47 -9.78 -17.25 -4.98
CA PRO A 47 -10.83 -16.28 -4.62
C PRO A 47 -11.13 -16.18 -3.13
N GLU A 48 -11.19 -17.32 -2.46
CA GLU A 48 -11.57 -17.46 -1.05
C GLU A 48 -10.53 -16.86 -0.09
N LYS A 49 -9.27 -16.73 -0.53
CA LYS A 49 -8.16 -16.21 0.28
C LYS A 49 -7.82 -14.75 -0.01
N ARG A 50 -8.33 -14.15 -1.08
CA ARG A 50 -7.88 -12.81 -1.53
C ARG A 50 -8.15 -11.73 -0.48
N VAL A 51 -9.32 -11.75 0.14
CA VAL A 51 -9.71 -10.78 1.18
C VAL A 51 -8.87 -10.97 2.44
N GLU A 52 -8.69 -12.20 2.89
CA GLU A 52 -7.83 -12.54 4.03
C GLU A 52 -6.42 -11.98 3.85
N ARG A 53 -5.80 -12.23 2.69
CA ARG A 53 -4.43 -11.78 2.40
C ARG A 53 -4.30 -10.27 2.26
N LEU A 54 -5.30 -9.61 1.72
CA LEU A 54 -5.36 -8.15 1.71
C LEU A 54 -5.42 -7.60 3.14
N ARG A 55 -6.26 -8.18 4.01
CA ARG A 55 -6.38 -7.77 5.42
C ARG A 55 -5.08 -7.96 6.17
N GLU A 56 -4.46 -9.13 6.08
CA GLU A 56 -3.17 -9.43 6.72
C GLU A 56 -2.10 -8.41 6.33
N PHE A 57 -2.01 -8.09 5.04
CA PHE A 57 -1.06 -7.09 4.55
C PHE A 57 -1.32 -5.70 5.16
N TRP A 58 -2.58 -5.25 5.17
CA TRP A 58 -2.93 -3.90 5.64
C TRP A 58 -2.85 -3.75 7.16
N GLU A 59 -3.17 -4.81 7.91
CA GLU A 59 -2.93 -4.89 9.37
C GLU A 59 -1.43 -4.74 9.66
N ALA A 60 -0.58 -5.52 8.98
CA ALA A 60 0.86 -5.43 9.13
C ALA A 60 1.42 -4.05 8.71
N ALA A 61 0.95 -3.51 7.59
CA ALA A 61 1.40 -2.21 7.07
C ALA A 61 0.95 -1.02 7.95
N SER A 62 -0.14 -1.17 8.69
CA SER A 62 -0.66 -0.15 9.61
C SER A 62 -0.08 -0.27 11.02
N THR A 63 0.61 -1.38 11.31
CA THR A 63 1.24 -1.62 12.61
C THR A 63 2.60 -0.90 12.68
N PRO A 64 2.84 -0.05 13.69
CA PRO A 64 4.15 0.55 13.89
C PRO A 64 5.23 -0.53 14.09
N PRO A 65 6.43 -0.41 13.50
CA PRO A 65 7.47 -1.44 13.57
C PRO A 65 7.96 -1.77 14.99
N LEU A 66 7.58 -0.99 15.99
CA LEU A 66 7.91 -1.17 17.41
C LEU A 66 6.68 -1.36 18.31
N GLY A 67 5.47 -1.47 17.75
CA GLY A 67 4.22 -1.55 18.53
C GLY A 67 3.90 -0.29 19.34
N VAL A 68 4.64 0.80 19.14
CA VAL A 68 4.41 2.10 19.78
C VAL A 68 3.56 2.95 18.83
N PRO A 69 2.29 3.26 19.18
CA PRO A 69 1.49 4.19 18.40
C PRO A 69 2.19 5.56 18.39
N TYR A 70 2.28 6.21 17.22
CA TYR A 70 2.71 7.61 17.11
C TYR A 70 4.22 7.88 17.26
N LEU A 71 5.11 7.01 16.80
CA LEU A 71 6.46 7.48 16.46
C LEU A 71 6.38 8.21 15.11
N LYS A 72 6.13 9.53 15.13
CA LYS A 72 6.50 10.39 14.00
C LYS A 72 7.94 10.03 13.71
N SER A 73 8.18 9.50 12.50
CA SER A 73 9.49 9.18 11.93
C SER A 73 10.55 9.96 12.68
N VAL A 74 11.29 9.26 13.57
CA VAL A 74 12.46 9.79 14.27
C VAL A 74 13.09 10.78 13.33
N GLU A 75 13.15 12.04 13.77
CA GLU A 75 13.74 13.17 13.05
C GLU A 75 14.75 12.63 12.06
N ILE A 76 14.34 12.51 10.80
CA ILE A 76 15.27 12.20 9.72
C ILE A 76 16.12 13.46 9.70
N THR A 77 17.22 13.38 10.44
CA THR A 77 18.18 14.43 10.71
C THR A 77 18.38 15.23 9.43
N ASP A 78 18.21 16.54 9.55
CA ASP A 78 18.14 17.50 8.45
C ASP A 78 19.33 17.44 7.48
N GLU A 79 20.40 16.73 7.83
CA GLU A 79 21.54 16.42 6.97
C GLU A 79 21.16 15.62 5.71
N ARG A 80 20.24 14.65 5.81
CA ARG A 80 19.90 13.80 4.65
C ARG A 80 19.00 14.51 3.63
N LYS A 81 18.32 15.59 4.03
CA LYS A 81 17.50 16.43 3.11
C LYS A 81 18.37 17.33 2.23
N ARG A 82 19.51 17.80 2.74
CA ARG A 82 20.44 18.67 1.98
C ARG A 82 21.10 17.95 0.80
N CYS A 83 21.49 16.69 0.96
CA CYS A 83 22.08 15.92 -0.15
C CYS A 83 21.09 15.71 -1.31
N VAL A 84 19.80 15.53 -1.01
CA VAL A 84 18.78 15.22 -2.04
C VAL A 84 18.32 16.49 -2.78
N SER A 85 18.29 17.66 -2.13
CA SER A 85 17.98 18.92 -2.82
C SER A 85 19.14 19.41 -3.69
N ALA A 86 20.40 19.26 -3.23
CA ALA A 86 21.59 19.64 -3.98
C ALA A 86 21.73 18.83 -5.29
N ALA A 87 21.38 17.54 -5.28
CA ALA A 87 21.44 16.70 -6.48
C ALA A 87 20.42 17.11 -7.58
N ARG A 88 19.32 17.79 -7.23
CA ARG A 88 18.33 18.29 -8.21
C ARG A 88 18.75 19.60 -8.89
N ALA A 89 19.71 20.33 -8.32
CA ALA A 89 20.16 21.60 -8.87
C ALA A 89 21.23 21.47 -9.97
N PHE A 90 21.83 20.29 -10.15
CA PHE A 90 22.87 20.03 -11.15
C PHE A 90 22.41 19.25 -12.38
N ALA A 91 21.11 18.94 -12.48
CA ALA A 91 20.51 18.20 -13.59
C ALA A 91 19.53 19.07 -14.40
N GLY A 92 19.85 20.35 -14.56
CA GLY A 92 19.17 21.30 -15.46
C GLY A 92 20.19 21.93 -16.39
#